data_AF-A0A132PVK6-F1
#
_entry.id   AF-A0A132PVK6-F1
#
_cell.length_a   1.000
_cell.length_b   1.000
_cell.length_c   1.000
_cell.angle_alpha   90.00
_cell.angle_beta   90.00
_cell.angle_gamma   90.00
#
_symmetry.space_group_name_H-M   'P 1'
#
loop_
_entity.id
_entity.type
_entity.pdbx_description
1 polymer ?
#
loop_
_entity_poly.entity_id
_entity_poly.type
_entity_poly.pdbx_seq_one_letter_code
_entity_poly.pdbx_strand_id
1 'polypeptide(L)'
;MTHPVLTSPRRLAIAAVPILGFLITPFLPFVNGPHLWFGVPSVLVWTAICVVGTVVALRIVEATYRRDGGATLDAEAAGGDER
;
A
#
# COMPACT_ATOMS: atom_id res chain seq x y z
N MET A 1 -12.92 -1.10 -24.67
CA MET A 1 -13.03 -1.40 -23.23
C MET A 1 -11.62 -1.39 -22.67
N THR A 2 -11.33 -0.57 -21.67
CA THR A 2 -9.97 -0.44 -21.11
C THR A 2 -9.70 -1.63 -20.20
N HIS A 3 -8.69 -2.45 -20.49
CA HIS A 3 -8.28 -3.54 -19.60
C HIS A 3 -7.85 -2.94 -18.23
N PRO A 4 -8.39 -3.41 -17.10
CA PRO A 4 -7.89 -3.12 -15.77
C PRO A 4 -6.46 -3.63 -15.63
N VAL A 5 -5.51 -2.71 -15.45
CA VAL A 5 -4.09 -3.05 -15.21
C VAL A 5 -3.73 -2.70 -13.77
N LEU A 6 -3.03 -3.61 -13.08
CA LEU A 6 -2.53 -3.36 -11.71
C LEU A 6 -1.61 -2.13 -11.65
N THR A 7 -0.81 -1.90 -12.69
CA THR A 7 0.17 -0.81 -12.83
C THR A 7 -0.45 0.55 -13.19
N SER A 8 -1.71 0.80 -12.83
CA SER A 8 -2.31 2.10 -13.08
C SER A 8 -1.66 3.19 -12.20
N PRO A 9 -1.47 4.43 -12.71
CA PRO A 9 -0.83 5.51 -11.94
C PRO A 9 -1.52 5.78 -10.60
N ARG A 10 -2.86 5.65 -10.57
CA ARG A 10 -3.67 5.79 -9.36
C ARG A 10 -3.33 4.74 -8.30
N ARG A 11 -3.23 3.47 -8.69
CA ARG A 11 -2.94 2.37 -7.75
C ARG A 11 -1.50 2.41 -7.28
N LEU A 12 -0.59 2.79 -8.16
CA LEU A 12 0.80 3.05 -7.80
C LEU A 12 0.91 4.16 -6.74
N ALA A 13 0.21 5.28 -6.95
CA ALA A 13 0.20 6.38 -5.98
C ALA A 13 -0.32 5.94 -4.61
N ILE A 14 -1.37 5.10 -4.56
CA ILE A 14 -1.90 4.55 -3.29
C ILE A 14 -0.85 3.69 -2.58
N ALA A 15 -0.18 2.78 -3.30
CA ALA A 15 0.86 1.93 -2.73
C ALA A 15 2.13 2.71 -2.33
N ALA A 16 2.40 3.85 -2.98
CA ALA A 16 3.57 4.68 -2.69
C ALA A 16 3.50 5.42 -1.35
N VAL A 17 2.30 5.74 -0.85
CA VAL A 17 2.12 6.52 0.40
C VAL A 17 2.90 5.93 1.59
N PRO A 18 2.72 4.63 1.97
CA PRO A 18 3.46 4.06 3.09
C PRO A 18 4.96 3.93 2.83
N ILE A 19 5.38 3.70 1.58
CA ILE A 19 6.80 3.64 1.20
C ILE A 19 7.45 5.00 1.42
N LEU A 20 6.82 6.07 0.94
CA LEU A 20 7.27 7.43 1.18
C LEU A 20 7.30 7.73 2.67
N GLY A 21 6.28 7.30 3.43
CA GLY A 21 6.27 7.39 4.90
C GLY A 21 7.51 6.78 5.55
N PHE A 22 7.96 5.61 5.09
CA PHE A 22 9.21 5.01 5.53
C PHE A 22 10.43 5.83 5.11
N LEU A 23 10.53 6.18 3.83
CA LEU A 23 11.69 6.89 3.27
C LEU A 23 11.91 8.27 3.89
N ILE A 24 10.85 8.97 4.26
CA ILE A 24 10.96 10.29 4.88
C ILE A 24 11.27 10.23 6.38
N THR A 25 11.19 9.06 7.02
CA THR A 25 11.35 8.90 8.48
C THR A 25 12.59 9.62 9.06
N PRO A 26 13.79 9.55 8.45
CA PRO A 26 14.98 10.24 8.98
C PRO A 26 14.87 11.76 9.01
N PHE A 27 13.96 12.34 8.21
CA PHE A 27 13.74 13.78 8.13
C PHE A 27 12.63 14.26 9.08
N LEU A 28 11.96 13.35 9.78
CA LEU A 28 10.86 13.70 10.67
C LEU A 28 11.40 14.14 12.02
N PRO A 29 10.87 15.22 12.62
CA PRO A 29 11.44 15.81 13.84
C PRO A 29 11.43 14.84 15.04
N PHE A 30 10.47 13.92 15.09
CA PHE A 30 10.34 12.97 16.21
C PHE A 30 11.43 11.90 16.28
N VAL A 31 12.30 11.79 15.26
CA VAL A 31 13.45 10.86 15.31
C VAL A 31 14.68 11.47 15.99
N ASN A 32 14.70 12.78 16.19
CA ASN A 32 15.86 13.51 16.72
C ASN A 32 15.93 13.56 18.25
N GLY A 33 15.04 12.86 18.95
CA GLY A 33 15.00 12.87 20.40
C GLY A 33 14.16 11.72 20.99
N PRO A 34 14.21 11.52 22.32
CA PRO A 34 13.45 10.49 23.01
C PRO A 34 11.97 10.90 23.14
N HIS A 35 11.24 10.85 22.04
CA HIS A 35 9.81 11.16 22.02
C HIS A 35 8.99 9.89 22.32
N LEU A 36 8.00 10.03 23.20
CA LEU A 36 7.02 8.99 23.50
C LEU A 36 5.65 9.40 22.95
N TRP A 37 5.00 8.50 22.22
CA TRP A 37 3.60 8.60 21.80
C TRP A 37 2.81 7.49 22.49
N PHE A 38 1.76 7.85 23.23
CA PHE A 38 0.95 6.90 24.02
C PHE A 38 1.78 6.01 24.99
N GLY A 39 2.90 6.54 25.50
CA GLY A 39 3.82 5.79 26.38
C GLY A 39 4.80 4.87 25.65
N VAL A 40 4.80 4.84 24.32
CA VAL A 40 5.65 4.00 23.48
C VAL A 40 6.63 4.88 22.69
N PRO A 41 7.88 4.43 22.42
CA PRO A 41 8.79 5.17 21.52
C PRO A 41 8.12 5.58 20.21
N SER A 42 8.18 6.87 19.87
CA SER A 42 7.54 7.47 18.69
C SER A 42 7.86 6.71 17.40
N VAL A 43 9.11 6.27 17.26
CA VAL A 43 9.60 5.50 16.10
C VAL A 43 8.85 4.17 15.95
N LEU A 44 8.54 3.48 17.06
CA LEU A 44 7.77 2.22 17.01
C LEU A 44 6.31 2.48 16.61
N VAL A 45 5.70 3.53 17.16
CA VAL A 45 4.33 3.91 16.79
C VAL A 45 4.26 4.32 15.33
N TRP A 46 5.22 5.10 14.84
CA TRP A 46 5.35 5.47 13.44
C TRP A 46 5.52 4.25 12.53
N THR A 47 6.41 3.33 12.89
CA THR A 47 6.62 2.07 12.16
C THR A 47 5.32 1.26 12.07
N ALA A 48 4.58 1.15 13.18
CA ALA A 48 3.30 0.47 13.19
C ALA A 48 2.27 1.15 12.28
N ILE A 49 2.20 2.49 12.28
CA ILE A 49 1.36 3.27 11.36
C ILE A 49 1.73 2.96 9.91
N CYS A 50 3.01 2.95 9.56
CA CYS A 50 3.45 2.64 8.19
C CYS A 50 3.10 1.20 7.78
N VAL A 51 3.27 0.21 8.68
CA VAL A 51 2.90 -1.20 8.40
C VAL A 51 1.41 -1.35 8.16
N VAL A 52 0.58 -0.81 9.06
CA VAL A 52 -0.88 -0.81 8.90
C VAL A 52 -1.27 -0.06 7.63
N GLY A 53 -0.63 1.08 7.36
CA GLY A 53 -0.79 1.86 6.14
C GLY A 53 -0.52 1.05 4.86
N THR A 54 0.53 0.23 4.85
CA THR A 54 0.83 -0.70 3.74
C THR A 54 -0.31 -1.70 3.51
N VAL A 55 -0.79 -2.35 4.58
CA VAL A 55 -1.89 -3.31 4.46
C VAL A 55 -3.14 -2.62 3.92
N VAL A 56 -3.50 -1.45 4.46
CA VAL A 56 -4.66 -0.68 4.01
C VAL A 56 -4.51 -0.24 2.55
N ALA A 57 -3.35 0.29 2.17
CA ALA A 57 -3.07 0.71 0.79
C ALA A 57 -3.24 -0.45 -0.20
N LEU A 58 -2.67 -1.62 0.12
CA LEU A 58 -2.81 -2.82 -0.71
C LEU A 58 -4.27 -3.28 -0.80
N ARG A 59 -5.03 -3.23 0.30
CA ARG A 59 -6.46 -3.57 0.30
C ARG A 59 -7.28 -2.61 -0.55
N ILE A 60 -6.95 -1.33 -0.57
CA ILE A 60 -7.59 -0.35 -1.45
C ILE A 60 -7.23 -0.65 -2.92
N VAL A 61 -5.97 -0.90 -3.22
CA VAL A 61 -5.52 -1.27 -4.59
C VAL A 61 -6.29 -2.50 -5.08
N GLU A 62 -6.34 -3.55 -4.28
CA GLU A 62 -7.06 -4.79 -4.60
C GLU A 62 -8.57 -4.55 -4.77
N ALA A 63 -9.20 -3.82 -3.84
CA ALA A 63 -10.63 -3.52 -3.92
C ALA A 63 -10.97 -2.71 -5.18
N THR A 64 -10.12 -1.75 -5.57
CA THR A 64 -10.32 -1.00 -6.83
C THR A 64 -10.10 -1.88 -8.05
N TYR A 65 -9.11 -2.77 -8.03
CA TYR A 65 -8.87 -3.71 -9.12
C TYR A 65 -10.03 -4.67 -9.35
N ARG A 66 -10.57 -5.25 -8.28
CA ARG A 66 -11.74 -6.14 -8.38
C ARG A 66 -12.98 -5.41 -8.90
N ARG A 67 -13.21 -4.17 -8.46
CA ARG A 67 -14.33 -3.34 -8.96
C ARG A 67 -14.23 -3.06 -10.45
N ASP A 68 -13.01 -2.91 -10.96
CA ASP A 68 -12.79 -2.65 -12.38
C ASP A 68 -12.89 -3.93 -13.24
N GLY A 69 -13.18 -5.10 -12.65
CA GLY A 69 -13.29 -6.37 -13.37
C GLY A 69 -11.95 -7.12 -13.51
N GLY A 70 -10.94 -6.76 -12.71
CA GLY A 70 -9.64 -7.43 -12.72
C GLY A 70 -9.70 -8.93 -12.42
N ALA A 71 -10.57 -9.34 -11.48
CA ALA A 71 -10.67 -10.73 -11.04
C ALA A 71 -11.16 -11.68 -12.14
N THR A 72 -12.01 -11.22 -13.05
CA THR A 72 -12.47 -12.05 -14.18
C THR A 72 -11.36 -12.26 -15.20
N LEU A 73 -10.51 -11.24 -15.41
CA LEU A 73 -9.38 -11.33 -16.31
C LEU A 73 -8.28 -12.26 -15.81
N ASP A 74 -7.99 -12.23 -14.51
CA ASP A 74 -7.04 -13.17 -13.90
C ASP A 74 -7.54 -14.63 -14.04
N ALA A 75 -8.85 -14.86 -13.89
CA ALA A 75 -9.46 -16.18 -14.06
C ALA A 75 -9.43 -16.66 -15.52
N GLU A 76 -9.68 -15.76 -16.48
CA GLU A 76 -9.56 -16.05 -17.92
C GLU A 76 -8.11 -16.37 -18.31
N ALA A 77 -7.14 -15.59 -17.80
CA ALA A 77 -5.72 -15.85 -18.03
C ALA A 77 -5.27 -17.18 -17.43
N ALA A 78 -5.72 -17.53 -16.23
CA ALA A 78 -5.40 -18.80 -15.59
C ALA A 78 -6.00 -20.01 -16.32
N GLY A 79 -7.25 -19.91 -16.79
CA GLY A 79 -7.91 -21.00 -17.52
C GLY A 79 -7.50 -21.13 -19.00
N GLY A 80 -6.85 -20.11 -19.56
CA GLY A 80 -6.31 -20.12 -20.92
C GLY A 80 -4.95 -20.84 -21.04
N ASP A 81 -4.18 -20.91 -19.95
CA ASP A 81 -2.87 -21.59 -19.90
C ASP A 81 -2.99 -23.12 -19.75
N GLU A 82 -4.18 -23.61 -19.36
CA GLU A 82 -4.47 -25.04 -19.18
C GLU A 82 -4.96 -25.75 -20.46
N ARG A 83 -5.01 -25.09 -21.62
CA ARG A 83 -5.48 -25.63 -22.91
C ARG A 83 -4.38 -25.62 -23.98
#